data_AF-A0A5D4KEU3-F1
#
_entry.id   AF-A0A5D4KEU3-F1
#
_cell.length_a   1.000
_cell.length_b   1.000
_cell.length_c   1.000
_cell.angle_alpha   90.00
_cell.angle_beta   90.00
_cell.angle_gamma   90.00
#
_symmetry.space_group_name_H-M   'P 1'
#
loop_
_entity.id
_entity.type
_entity.pdbx_description
1 polymer ?
#
loop_
_entity_poly.entity_id
_entity_poly.type
_entity_poly.pdbx_seq_one_letter_code
_entity_poly.pdbx_strand_id
1 'polypeptide(L)' 'MRMSVVSSYRGLGLGRKMLQFLEQEAKRRGAIHMVLETNQEWSDAISFYRNNGYQPYKREDERIHFRKKIST' A
#
# COMPACT_ATOMS: atom_id res chain seq x y z
N MET A 1 3.57 -8.35 4.17
CA MET A 1 2.56 -8.03 5.22
C MET A 1 1.23 -7.77 4.53
N ARG A 2 0.11 -8.25 5.08
CA ARG A 2 -1.24 -8.02 4.53
C ARG A 2 -1.94 -6.91 5.32
N MET A 3 -2.62 -6.01 4.62
CA MET A 3 -3.57 -5.06 5.22
C MET A 3 -4.98 -5.42 4.80
N SER A 4 -5.93 -5.39 5.73
CA SER A 4 -7.34 -5.66 5.44
C SER A 4 -8.19 -4.92 6.45
N VAL A 5 -9.33 -4.41 5.98
CA VAL A 5 -10.37 -3.80 6.83
C VAL A 5 -11.62 -4.65 6.70
N VAL A 6 -12.19 -5.04 7.83
CA VAL A 6 -13.49 -5.74 7.89
C VAL A 6 -14.52 -4.93 7.11
N SER A 7 -15.38 -5.60 6.34
CA SER A 7 -16.30 -4.98 5.38
C SER A 7 -17.14 -3.85 6.00
N SER A 8 -17.68 -4.05 7.20
CA SER A 8 -18.49 -3.07 7.94
C SER A 8 -17.75 -1.79 8.34
N TYR A 9 -16.42 -1.76 8.26
CA TYR A 9 -15.57 -0.61 8.62
C TYR A 9 -14.82 0.00 7.42
N ARG A 10 -15.12 -0.45 6.19
CA ARG A 10 -14.54 0.15 4.98
C ARG A 10 -15.12 1.56 4.75
N GLY A 11 -14.43 2.37 3.96
CA GLY A 11 -14.81 3.78 3.72
C GLY A 11 -14.48 4.75 4.86
N LEU A 12 -14.17 4.27 6.07
CA LEU A 12 -13.85 5.09 7.25
C LEU A 12 -12.38 5.57 7.32
N GLY A 13 -11.60 5.38 6.24
CA GLY A 13 -10.20 5.78 6.18
C GLY A 13 -9.20 4.93 6.98
N LEU A 14 -9.63 3.80 7.58
CA LEU A 14 -8.76 2.92 8.38
C LEU A 14 -7.58 2.36 7.57
N GLY A 15 -7.79 1.99 6.30
CA GLY A 15 -6.73 1.55 5.41
C GLY A 15 -5.64 2.61 5.24
N ARG A 16 -6.04 3.88 5.06
CA ARG A 16 -5.11 5.01 4.95
C ARG A 16 -4.35 5.22 6.26
N LYS A 17 -5.01 5.14 7.41
CA LYS A 17 -4.35 5.25 8.73
C LYS A 17 -3.28 4.17 8.94
N MET A 18 -3.59 2.91 8.60
CA MET A 18 -2.62 1.82 8.64
C MET A 18 -1.43 2.07 7.72
N LEU A 19 -1.69 2.50 6.48
CA LEU A 19 -0.64 2.80 5.51
C LEU A 19 0.27 3.95 5.99
N GLN A 20 -0.30 5.01 6.54
CA GLN A 20 0.45 6.14 7.10
C GLN A 20 1.32 5.73 8.29
N PHE A 21 0.81 4.87 9.18
CA PHE A 21 1.59 4.34 10.29
C PHE A 21 2.82 3.57 9.78
N LEU A 22 2.64 2.69 8.80
CA LEU A 22 3.74 1.93 8.19
C LEU A 22 4.75 2.85 7.49
N GLU A 23 4.29 3.88 6.79
CA GLU A 23 5.17 4.86 6.15
C GLU A 23 5.99 5.65 7.17
N GLN A 24 5.38 6.09 8.28
CA GLN A 24 6.09 6.77 9.37
C GLN A 24 7.13 5.86 10.02
N GLU A 25 6.78 4.59 10.24
CA GLU A 25 7.72 3.62 10.80
C GLU A 25 8.87 3.32 9.85
N ALA A 26 8.60 3.25 8.54
CA ALA A 26 9.63 3.12 7.51
C ALA A 26 10.59 4.32 7.54
N LYS A 27 10.07 5.56 7.64
CA LYS A 27 10.89 6.77 7.81
C LYS A 27 11.76 6.71 9.05
N ARG A 28 11.18 6.35 10.20
CA ARG A 28 11.89 6.26 11.49
C ARG A 28 13.05 5.27 11.44
N ARG A 29 12.93 4.23 10.62
CA ARG A 29 13.97 3.21 10.40
C ARG A 29 14.97 3.56 9.29
N GLY A 30 14.84 4.73 8.65
CA GLY A 30 15.72 5.14 7.56
C GLY A 30 15.49 4.39 6.24
N ALA A 31 14.30 3.79 6.05
CA ALA A 31 13.98 3.12 4.80
C ALA A 31 13.72 4.16 3.69
N ILE A 32 14.30 3.93 2.52
CA ILE A 32 14.19 4.84 1.37
C ILE A 32 12.95 4.54 0.51
N HIS A 33 12.45 3.29 0.58
CA HIS A 33 11.32 2.85 -0.21
C HIS A 33 10.41 1.92 0.59
N MET A 34 9.11 2.02 0.33
CA MET A 34 8.11 1.06 0.76
C MET A 34 7.58 0.30 -0.46
N VAL A 35 7.49 -1.03 -0.32
CA VAL A 35 7.06 -1.95 -1.38
C VAL A 35 5.82 -2.70 -0.91
N LEU A 36 4.84 -2.83 -1.81
CA LEU A 36 3.57 -3.51 -1.58
C LEU A 36 3.25 -4.42 -2.77
N GLU A 37 2.42 -5.43 -2.55
CA GLU A 37 1.89 -6.28 -3.61
C GLU A 37 0.39 -6.51 -3.41
N THR A 38 -0.32 -6.76 -4.50
CA THR A 38 -1.72 -7.20 -4.46
C THR A 38 -2.07 -8.07 -5.65
N ASN A 39 -3.18 -8.80 -5.56
CA ASN A 39 -3.68 -9.55 -6.70
C ASN A 39 -4.18 -8.58 -7.79
N GLN A 40 -3.89 -8.87 -9.05
CA GLN A 40 -4.29 -8.04 -10.20
C GLN A 40 -5.81 -7.91 -10.35
N GLU A 41 -6.59 -8.85 -9.83
CA GLU A 41 -8.05 -8.82 -9.84
C GLU A 41 -8.64 -7.90 -8.77
N TRP A 42 -7.85 -7.48 -7.77
CA TRP A 42 -8.34 -6.67 -6.65
C TRP A 42 -8.26 -5.17 -6.98
N SER A 43 -9.17 -4.73 -7.84
CA SER A 43 -9.28 -3.34 -8.33
C SER A 43 -9.32 -2.29 -7.21
N ASP A 44 -10.01 -2.59 -6.10
CA ASP A 44 -10.08 -1.72 -4.92
C ASP A 44 -8.70 -1.48 -4.29
N ALA A 45 -7.89 -2.53 -4.14
CA ALA A 45 -6.56 -2.44 -3.56
C ALA A 45 -5.59 -1.69 -4.49
N ILE A 46 -5.67 -1.97 -5.80
CA ILE A 46 -4.90 -1.29 -6.84
C ILE A 46 -5.20 0.21 -6.81
N SER A 47 -6.47 0.58 -6.80
CA SER A 47 -6.92 1.97 -6.77
C SER A 47 -6.51 2.64 -5.46
N PHE A 48 -6.65 1.94 -4.34
CA PHE A 48 -6.21 2.41 -3.04
C PHE A 48 -4.71 2.73 -3.01
N TYR A 49 -3.83 1.86 -3.51
CA TYR A 49 -2.38 2.13 -3.51
C TYR A 49 -2.00 3.28 -4.44
N ARG A 50 -2.57 3.34 -5.65
CA ARG A 50 -2.37 4.47 -6.58
C ARG A 50 -2.77 5.81 -5.94
N ASN A 51 -3.93 5.85 -5.31
CA ASN A 51 -4.45 7.05 -4.63
C ASN A 51 -3.63 7.48 -3.40
N ASN A 52 -2.76 6.61 -2.88
CA ASN A 52 -1.82 6.94 -1.79
C ASN A 52 -0.38 7.17 -2.29
N GLY A 53 -0.19 7.35 -3.60
CA GLY A 53 1.08 7.76 -4.20
C GLY A 53 2.05 6.61 -4.45
N TYR A 54 1.57 5.36 -4.43
CA TYR A 54 2.37 4.23 -4.87
C TYR A 54 2.29 4.06 -6.38
N GLN A 55 3.43 3.76 -6.99
CA GLN A 55 3.55 3.52 -8.43
C GLN A 55 3.80 2.03 -8.69
N PRO A 56 3.12 1.41 -9.66
CA PRO A 56 3.39 0.03 -10.04
C PRO A 56 4.78 -0.04 -10.70
N TYR A 57 5.57 -1.07 -10.38
CA TYR A 57 6.91 -1.24 -10.97
C TYR A 57 7.19 -2.67 -11.46
N LYS A 58 6.33 -3.64 -11.12
CA LYS A 58 6.47 -5.04 -11.55
C LYS A 58 5.11 -5.71 -11.60
N ARG A 59 4.92 -6.62 -12.55
CA ARG A 59 3.79 -7.56 -12.62
C ARG A 59 4.35 -8.96 -12.80
N GLU A 60 3.88 -9.91 -12.01
CA GLU A 60 4.30 -11.31 -12.03
C GLU A 60 3.08 -12.17 -11.73
N ASP A 61 2.80 -13.16 -12.58
CA ASP A 61 1.64 -14.04 -12.45
C ASP A 61 0.34 -13.26 -12.16
N GLU A 62 -0.30 -13.52 -11.02
CA GLU A 62 -1.51 -12.85 -10.56
C GLU A 62 -1.23 -11.62 -9.68
N ARG A 63 0.02 -11.16 -9.59
CA ARG A 63 0.43 -10.08 -8.69
C ARG A 63 0.88 -8.82 -9.43
N ILE A 64 0.61 -7.69 -8.80
CA ILE A 64 1.18 -6.40 -9.16
C ILE A 64 1.92 -5.83 -7.94
N HIS A 65 3.15 -5.40 -8.15
CA HIS A 65 3.99 -4.78 -7.13
C HIS A 65 4.03 -3.27 -7.30
N PHE A 66 3.98 -2.59 -6.17
CA PHE A 66 3.93 -1.17 -6.02
C PHE A 66 5.10 -0.68 -5.18
N ARG A 67 5.62 0.50 -5.51
CA ARG A 67 6.70 1.15 -4.79
C ARG A 67 6.36 2.61 -4.53
N LYS A 68 6.76 3.12 -3.37
CA LYS A 68 6.74 4.55 -3.04
C LYS A 68 8.07 4.94 -2.41
N LYS A 69 8.61 6.07 -2.83
CA LYS A 69 9.78 6.66 -2.15
C LYS A 69 9.33 7.22 -0.81
N ILE A 70 10.01 6.80 0.24
CA ILE A 70 9.81 7.26 1.60
C ILE A 70 10.94 8.25 1.86
N SER A 71 10.67 9.53 1.64
CA SER A 71 11.65 10.59 1.95
C SER A 71 11.72 10.78 3.46
N THR A 72 12.95 10.88 3.97
CA THR A 72 13.28 11.31 5.34
C THR A 72 12.66 12.67 5.64
#